data_AF-A0A349UXU3-F1
#
_entry.id   AF-A0A349UXU3-F1
#
_cell.length_a   1.000
_cell.length_b   1.000
_cell.length_c   1.000
_cell.angle_alpha   90.00
_cell.angle_beta   90.00
_cell.angle_gamma   90.00
#
_symmetry.space_group_name_H-M   'P 1'
#
loop_
_entity.id
_entity.type
_entity.pdbx_description
1 polymer ?
#
loop_
_entity_poly.entity_id
_entity_poly.type
_entity_poly.pdbx_seq_one_letter_code
_entity_poly.pdbx_strand_id
1 'polypeptide(L)' 'SRIGAGTVRVVPSVKDLDKVAPGDILVTDMTDPDWEPVMKRAGAIVTNRGGRT' A
#
# COMPACT_ATOMS: atom_id res chain seq x y z
N SER A 1 -9.18 -5.64 15.31
CA SER A 1 -8.18 -6.72 15.19
C SER A 1 -6.85 -6.10 14.77
N ARG A 2 -5.69 -6.67 15.18
CA ARG A 2 -4.34 -6.17 14.86
C ARG A 2 -3.73 -6.77 13.58
N ILE A 3 -4.54 -7.44 12.76
CA ILE A 3 -4.11 -8.19 11.57
C ILE A 3 -4.95 -7.73 10.37
N GLY A 4 -4.29 -7.26 9.32
CA GLY A 4 -4.89 -6.98 8.02
C GLY A 4 -4.80 -8.20 7.09
N ALA A 5 -5.85 -8.45 6.31
CA ALA A 5 -5.92 -9.54 5.34
C ALA A 5 -6.66 -9.10 4.08
N GLY A 6 -6.19 -9.52 2.90
CA GLY A 6 -6.74 -9.12 1.60
C GLY A 6 -5.91 -9.61 0.43
N THR A 7 -6.32 -9.24 -0.78
CA THR A 7 -5.59 -9.60 -2.02
C THR A 7 -4.30 -8.80 -2.11
N VAL A 8 -3.19 -9.46 -2.42
CA VAL A 8 -1.90 -8.78 -2.62
C VAL A 8 -1.88 -8.01 -3.94
N ARG A 9 -1.51 -6.73 -3.88
CA ARG A 9 -1.27 -5.87 -5.05
C ARG A 9 0.16 -5.34 -5.02
N VAL A 10 0.98 -5.82 -5.93
CA VAL A 10 2.32 -5.27 -6.16
C VAL A 10 2.19 -4.06 -7.07
N VAL A 11 2.54 -2.90 -6.54
CA VAL A 11 2.33 -1.60 -7.18
C VAL A 11 3.65 -0.84 -7.18
N PRO A 12 4.39 -0.82 -8.31
CA PRO A 12 5.71 -0.19 -8.37
C PRO A 12 5.66 1.35 -8.51
N SER A 13 4.48 1.93 -8.80
CA SER A 13 4.33 3.36 -9.08
C SER A 13 2.96 3.89 -8.69
N VAL A 14 2.88 5.18 -8.34
CA VAL A 14 1.63 5.91 -8.08
C VAL A 14 0.67 5.95 -9.29
N LYS A 15 1.16 5.63 -10.49
CA LYS A 15 0.34 5.52 -11.70
C LYS A 15 -0.59 4.30 -11.71
N ASP A 16 -0.30 3.33 -10.86
CA ASP A 16 -1.00 2.04 -10.79
C ASP A 16 -1.92 1.94 -9.55
N LEU A 17 -2.15 3.05 -8.84
CA LEU A 17 -2.94 3.06 -7.59
C LEU A 17 -4.41 2.68 -7.80
N ASP A 18 -4.93 2.89 -9.00
CA ASP A 18 -6.29 2.52 -9.41
C ASP A 18 -6.54 1.01 -9.33
N LYS A 19 -5.49 0.19 -9.42
CA LYS A 19 -5.55 -1.28 -9.29
C LYS A 19 -5.74 -1.76 -7.86
N VAL A 20 -5.63 -0.88 -6.86
CA VAL A 20 -5.75 -1.23 -5.44
C VAL A 20 -7.20 -1.03 -5.00
N ALA A 21 -7.88 -2.13 -4.68
CA ALA A 21 -9.22 -2.08 -4.13
C ALA A 21 -9.20 -1.85 -2.60
N PRO A 22 -10.29 -1.35 -2.00
CA PRO A 22 -10.43 -1.30 -0.55
C PRO A 22 -10.19 -2.68 0.08
N GLY A 23 -9.33 -2.74 1.10
CA GLY A 23 -8.97 -3.98 1.78
C GLY A 23 -7.83 -4.77 1.14
N ASP A 24 -7.37 -4.42 -0.07
CA ASP A 24 -6.19 -5.04 -0.68
C ASP A 24 -4.93 -4.75 0.15
N ILE A 25 -3.95 -5.64 0.08
CA ILE A 25 -2.63 -5.50 0.70
C ILE A 25 -1.70 -4.83 -0.31
N LEU A 26 -1.31 -3.59 -0.01
CA LEU A 26 -0.41 -2.80 -0.84
C LEU A 26 1.03 -3.26 -0.63
N VAL A 27 1.69 -3.67 -1.71
CA VAL A 27 3.13 -3.99 -1.72
C VAL A 27 3.83 -3.04 -2.69
N THR A 28 4.75 -2.23 -2.17
CA THR A 28 5.57 -1.31 -2.97
C THR A 28 6.97 -1.26 -2.39
N ASP A 29 7.94 -0.77 -3.14
CA ASP A 29 9.31 -0.69 -2.65
C ASP A 29 9.50 0.41 -1.58
N MET A 30 8.85 1.56 -1.79
CA MET A 30 8.84 2.69 -0.86
C MET A 30 7.53 3.50 -1.00
N THR A 31 7.22 4.29 0.02
CA THR A 31 6.08 5.22 0.02
C THR A 31 6.57 6.66 0.24
N ASP A 32 5.74 7.59 -0.22
CA ASP A 32 5.88 9.05 -0.04
C ASP A 32 4.45 9.64 0.13
N PRO A 33 4.30 10.97 0.32
CA PRO A 33 2.97 11.57 0.53
C PRO A 33 1.94 11.29 -0.57
N ASP A 34 2.35 11.04 -1.82
CA ASP A 34 1.42 10.78 -2.93
C ASP A 34 0.68 9.43 -2.75
N TRP A 35 1.20 8.54 -1.89
CA TRP A 35 0.59 7.26 -1.57
C TRP A 35 -0.50 7.37 -0.48
N GLU A 36 -0.62 8.51 0.22
CA GLU A 36 -1.55 8.68 1.35
C GLU A 36 -2.99 8.24 1.03
N PRO A 37 -3.58 8.59 -0.13
CA PRO A 37 -4.95 8.19 -0.45
C PRO A 37 -5.12 6.67 -0.54
N VAL A 38 -4.16 5.94 -1.14
CA VAL A 38 -4.24 4.48 -1.26
C VAL A 38 -3.98 3.79 0.07
N MET A 39 -3.09 4.34 0.90
CA MET A 39 -2.74 3.79 2.22
C MET A 39 -3.94 3.80 3.16
N LYS A 40 -4.79 4.84 3.09
CA LYS A 40 -6.03 4.93 3.89
C LYS A 40 -7.06 3.84 3.60
N ARG A 41 -7.05 3.25 2.40
CA ARG A 41 -7.99 2.20 1.99
C ARG A 41 -7.39 0.79 1.93
N ALA A 42 -6.07 0.68 2.03
CA ALA A 42 -5.38 -0.61 2.05
C ALA A 42 -5.67 -1.37 3.34
N GLY A 43 -5.80 -2.70 3.26
CA GLY A 43 -5.96 -3.57 4.43
C GLY A 43 -4.66 -3.74 5.23
N ALA A 44 -3.51 -3.67 4.54
CA ALA A 44 -2.17 -3.54 5.12
C ALA A 44 -1.20 -3.00 4.07
N ILE A 45 -0.01 -2.60 4.52
CA ILE A 45 1.05 -2.06 3.67
C ILE A 45 2.35 -2.82 3.97
N VAL A 46 3.03 -3.25 2.92
CA VAL A 46 4.35 -3.89 2.98
C VAL A 46 5.31 -3.07 2.13
N THR A 47 6.42 -2.63 2.73
CA THR A 47 7.50 -1.94 2.01
C THR A 47 8.83 -2.64 2.23
N ASN A 48 9.67 -2.65 1.19
CA ASN A 48 11.05 -3.13 1.34
C ASN A 48 11.91 -2.16 2.14
N ARG A 49 11.59 -0.86 2.04
CA ARG A 49 12.30 0.23 2.71
C ARG A 49 11.37 0.94 3.70
N GLY A 50 11.84 1.13 4.92
CA GLY A 50 11.14 1.93 5.93
C GLY A 50 11.26 3.43 5.62
N GLY A 51 10.33 4.23 6.18
CA GLY A 51 10.44 5.69 6.14
C GLY A 51 11.69 6.20 6.86
N ARG A 52 12.23 7.33 6.40
CA ARG A 52 13.17 8.12 7.21
C ARG A 52 12.32 8.69 8.34
N THR A 53 12.54 8.22 9.57
CA THR A 53 11.88 8.73 10.78
C THR A 53 11.94 10.25 10.84
#